data_AF-A0A7W1RVA6-F1
#
_entry.id   AF-A0A7W1RVA6-F1
#
_cell.length_a   1.000
_cell.length_b   1.000
_cell.length_c   1.000
_cell.angle_alpha   90.00
_cell.angle_beta   90.00
_cell.angle_gamma   90.00
#
_symmetry.space_group_name_H-M   'P 1'
#
loop_
_entity.id
_entity.type
_entity.pdbx_description
1 polymer ?
#
loop_
_entity_poly.entity_id
_entity_poly.type
_entity_poly.pdbx_seq_one_letter_code
_entity_poly.pdbx_strand_id
1 'polypeptide(L)'
;AGLISYPPDPVYAAAKHGVIGFVRAMAPRLSGEQITVNAVCPGLTDTGMLPASGREAIARERYPLLSAADVASVVVGLLTGSGTGQALVCQPGREAVSYRFRNVPGPASGQAPPATLSKNGWV
;
A
#
# COMPACT_ATOMS: atom_id res chain seq x y z
N ALA A 1 5.88 -6.33 -0.27
CA ALA A 1 5.90 -6.80 -1.68
C ALA A 1 5.09 -5.95 -2.66
N GLY A 2 4.10 -5.12 -2.24
CA GLY A 2 3.35 -4.27 -3.18
C GLY A 2 3.90 -2.85 -3.40
N LEU A 3 4.84 -2.43 -2.56
CA LEU A 3 5.46 -1.09 -2.58
C LEU A 3 6.98 -1.12 -2.85
N ILE A 4 7.57 -2.31 -2.74
CA ILE A 4 9.01 -2.58 -2.85
C ILE A 4 9.19 -3.91 -3.60
N SER A 5 10.39 -4.14 -4.13
CA SER A 5 10.76 -5.44 -4.71
C SER A 5 10.57 -6.57 -3.69
N TYR A 6 10.27 -7.77 -4.18
CA TYR A 6 10.23 -8.98 -3.36
C TYR A 6 10.83 -10.15 -4.16
N PRO A 7 12.17 -10.26 -4.18
CA PRO A 7 12.88 -11.28 -4.96
C PRO A 7 12.46 -12.73 -4.68
N PRO A 8 12.13 -13.15 -3.43
CA PRO A 8 11.76 -14.54 -3.17
C PRO A 8 10.50 -15.01 -3.90
N ASP A 9 9.59 -14.10 -4.27
CA ASP A 9 8.37 -14.45 -5.00
C ASP A 9 7.95 -13.28 -5.93
N PRO A 10 8.43 -13.26 -7.18
CA PRO A 10 8.12 -12.19 -8.12
C PRO A 10 6.65 -12.18 -8.57
N VAL A 11 5.97 -13.32 -8.56
CA VAL A 11 4.54 -13.41 -8.93
C VAL A 11 3.68 -12.78 -7.84
N TYR A 12 3.98 -13.08 -6.57
CA TYR A 12 3.37 -12.41 -5.44
C TYR A 12 3.64 -10.90 -5.46
N ALA A 13 4.88 -10.50 -5.76
CA ALA A 13 5.24 -9.09 -5.89
C ALA A 13 4.41 -8.38 -6.97
N ALA A 14 4.29 -8.98 -8.16
CA ALA A 14 3.49 -8.44 -9.26
C ALA A 14 2.02 -8.29 -8.87
N ALA A 15 1.44 -9.33 -8.27
CA ALA A 15 0.05 -9.29 -7.80
C ALA A 15 -0.19 -8.18 -6.77
N LYS A 16 0.72 -8.01 -5.80
CA LYS A 16 0.58 -6.96 -4.77
C LYS A 16 0.82 -5.56 -5.31
N HIS A 17 1.69 -5.35 -6.30
CA HIS A 17 1.79 -4.07 -7.00
C HIS A 17 0.51 -3.78 -7.80
N GLY A 18 -0.09 -4.80 -8.40
CA GLY A 18 -1.39 -4.68 -9.08
C GLY A 18 -2.50 -4.17 -8.16
N VAL A 19 -2.59 -4.69 -6.93
CA VAL A 19 -3.54 -4.20 -5.90
C VAL A 19 -3.32 -2.72 -5.60
N ILE A 20 -2.06 -2.28 -5.44
CA ILE A 20 -1.74 -0.87 -5.18
C ILE A 20 -2.12 0.02 -6.37
N GLY A 21 -1.82 -0.42 -7.60
CA GLY A 21 -2.24 0.28 -8.81
C GLY A 21 -3.77 0.39 -8.92
N PHE A 22 -4.48 -0.70 -8.63
CA PHE A 22 -5.94 -0.76 -8.63
C PHE A 22 -6.56 0.22 -7.63
N VAL A 23 -6.09 0.24 -6.38
CA VAL A 23 -6.58 1.15 -5.34
C VAL A 23 -6.44 2.62 -5.78
N ARG A 24 -5.28 3.00 -6.32
CA ARG A 24 -5.01 4.36 -6.79
C ARG A 24 -5.87 4.74 -8.01
N ALA A 25 -6.08 3.80 -8.92
CA ALA A 25 -6.90 4.03 -10.12
C ALA A 25 -8.41 4.11 -9.81
N MET A 26 -8.88 3.35 -8.81
CA MET A 26 -10.29 3.32 -8.42
C MET A 26 -10.71 4.50 -7.55
N ALA A 27 -9.80 5.03 -6.72
CA ALA A 27 -10.10 6.15 -5.82
C ALA A 27 -10.85 7.33 -6.46
N PRO A 28 -10.39 7.89 -7.60
CA PRO A 28 -11.14 8.99 -8.23
C PRO A 28 -12.43 8.52 -8.91
N ARG A 29 -12.52 7.25 -9.34
CA ARG A 29 -13.73 6.68 -9.97
C ARG A 29 -14.89 6.56 -8.97
N LEU A 30 -14.57 6.28 -7.72
CA LEU A 30 -15.54 6.10 -6.63
C LEU A 30 -15.91 7.40 -5.91
N SER A 31 -15.24 8.51 -6.22
CA SER A 31 -15.42 9.79 -5.53
C SER A 31 -16.85 10.34 -5.62
N GLY A 32 -17.51 10.20 -6.78
CA GLY A 32 -18.90 10.65 -6.98
C GLY A 32 -19.93 9.85 -6.17
N GLU A 33 -19.58 8.63 -5.77
CA GLU A 33 -20.42 7.75 -4.95
C GLU A 33 -20.12 7.90 -3.44
N GLN A 34 -19.21 8.81 -3.07
CA GLN A 34 -18.74 8.99 -1.69
C GLN A 34 -18.13 7.71 -1.09
N ILE A 35 -17.54 6.85 -1.92
CA ILE A 35 -16.87 5.62 -1.52
C ILE A 35 -15.35 5.83 -1.53
N THR A 36 -14.70 5.52 -0.40
CA THR A 36 -13.23 5.51 -0.29
C THR A 36 -12.66 4.12 -0.57
N VAL A 37 -11.49 4.05 -1.21
CA VAL A 37 -10.74 2.80 -1.38
C VAL A 37 -9.28 3.04 -1.01
N ASN A 38 -8.75 2.22 -0.11
CA ASN A 38 -7.39 2.36 0.43
C ASN A 38 -6.73 0.99 0.57
N ALA A 39 -5.40 0.96 0.61
CA ALA A 39 -4.60 -0.24 0.86
C ALA A 39 -3.90 -0.14 2.22
N VAL A 40 -4.04 -1.17 3.04
CA VAL A 40 -3.19 -1.35 4.23
C VAL A 40 -2.02 -2.25 3.85
N CYS A 41 -0.80 -1.77 4.11
CA CYS A 41 0.47 -2.37 3.71
C CYS A 41 1.26 -2.76 4.97
N PRO A 42 0.96 -3.92 5.58
CA PRO A 42 1.64 -4.36 6.78
C PRO A 42 3.06 -4.85 6.50
N GLY A 43 3.96 -4.63 7.46
CA GLY A 43 5.22 -5.35 7.60
C GLY A 43 5.01 -6.80 8.06
N LEU A 44 6.10 -7.46 8.50
CA LEU A 44 6.00 -8.81 9.05
C LEU A 44 5.02 -8.84 10.23
N THR A 45 3.99 -9.66 10.10
CA THR A 45 2.87 -9.74 11.05
C THR A 45 2.75 -11.16 11.57
N ASP A 46 2.58 -11.31 12.88
CA ASP A 46 2.37 -12.59 13.52
C ASP A 46 0.99 -13.15 13.17
N THR A 47 0.96 -13.91 12.08
CA THR A 47 -0.23 -14.57 11.54
C THR A 47 0.13 -15.95 11.00
N GLY A 48 -0.87 -16.78 10.71
CA GLY A 48 -0.66 -18.09 10.08
C GLY A 48 0.04 -18.06 8.71
N MET A 49 0.18 -16.88 8.07
CA MET A 49 0.92 -16.72 6.82
C MET A 49 2.44 -16.82 6.99
N LEU A 50 2.95 -16.59 8.21
CA LEU A 50 4.38 -16.67 8.49
C LEU A 50 4.80 -18.14 8.71
N PRO A 51 5.64 -18.73 7.84
CA PRO A 51 6.05 -20.13 7.96
C PRO A 51 6.90 -20.36 9.22
N ALA A 52 6.94 -21.60 9.70
CA ALA A 52 7.71 -21.99 10.90
C ALA A 52 9.18 -21.57 10.81
N SER A 53 9.84 -21.80 9.67
CA SER A 53 11.22 -21.37 9.42
C SER A 53 11.39 -19.83 9.49
N GLY A 54 10.39 -19.08 9.06
CA GLY A 54 10.36 -17.62 9.20
C GLY A 54 10.24 -17.20 10.67
N ARG A 55 9.36 -17.86 11.43
CA ARG A 55 9.18 -17.61 12.87
C ARG A 55 10.47 -17.84 13.67
N GLU A 56 11.18 -18.92 13.38
CA GLU A 56 12.47 -19.24 14.00
C GLU A 56 13.53 -18.16 13.71
N ALA A 57 13.64 -17.72 12.45
CA ALA A 57 14.57 -16.66 12.06
C ALA A 57 14.26 -15.34 12.78
N ILE A 58 12.99 -14.94 12.79
CA ILE A 58 12.52 -13.73 13.49
C ILE A 58 12.84 -13.79 14.99
N ALA A 59 12.57 -14.93 15.64
CA ALA A 59 12.84 -15.12 17.07
C ALA A 59 14.35 -15.05 17.38
N ARG A 60 15.18 -15.69 16.56
CA ARG A 60 16.65 -15.67 16.68
C ARG A 60 17.22 -14.26 16.55
N GLU A 61 16.69 -13.49 15.61
CA GLU A 61 17.15 -12.12 15.32
C GLU A 61 16.47 -11.06 16.21
N ARG A 62 15.50 -11.47 17.04
CA ARG A 62 14.66 -10.58 17.87
C ARG A 62 14.00 -9.48 17.03
N TYR A 63 13.62 -9.81 15.80
CA TYR A 63 13.00 -8.84 14.89
C TYR A 63 11.56 -8.55 15.36
N PRO A 64 11.15 -7.27 15.48
CA PRO A 64 9.82 -6.95 15.96
C PRO A 64 8.75 -7.33 14.93
N LEU A 65 7.60 -7.82 15.41
CA LEU A 65 6.44 -8.16 14.59
C LEU A 65 5.26 -7.27 14.91
N LEU A 66 4.42 -7.04 13.90
CA LEU A 66 3.07 -6.56 14.10
C LEU A 66 2.21 -7.71 14.64
N SER A 67 1.31 -7.41 15.55
CA SER A 67 0.16 -8.26 15.86
C SER A 67 -0.95 -8.04 14.82
N ALA A 68 -1.89 -8.97 14.74
CA ALA A 68 -3.11 -8.77 13.96
C ALA A 68 -3.91 -7.55 14.44
N ALA A 69 -3.87 -7.25 15.76
CA ALA A 69 -4.53 -6.10 16.34
C ALA A 69 -3.92 -4.76 15.88
N ASP A 70 -2.60 -4.71 15.67
CA ASP A 70 -1.94 -3.52 15.13
C ASP A 70 -2.44 -3.20 13.73
N VAL A 71 -2.56 -4.23 12.87
CA VAL A 71 -3.10 -4.07 11.51
C VAL A 71 -4.58 -3.69 11.54
N ALA A 72 -5.38 -4.33 12.40
CA ALA A 72 -6.80 -4.04 12.53
C ALA A 72 -7.05 -2.60 13.00
N SER A 73 -6.23 -2.07 13.90
CA SER A 73 -6.34 -0.69 14.39
C SER A 73 -6.20 0.33 13.26
N VAL A 74 -5.34 0.06 12.27
CA VAL A 74 -5.19 0.91 11.08
C VAL A 74 -6.41 0.83 10.17
N VAL A 75 -6.99 -0.36 10.01
CA VAL A 75 -8.24 -0.54 9.26
C VAL A 75 -9.38 0.23 9.92
N VAL A 76 -9.51 0.16 11.25
CA VAL A 76 -10.52 0.93 12.00
C VAL A 76 -10.30 2.43 11.82
N GLY A 77 -9.05 2.90 11.88
CA GLY A 77 -8.73 4.31 11.62
C GLY A 77 -9.24 4.79 10.25
N LEU A 78 -9.06 3.97 9.21
CA LEU A 78 -9.56 4.28 7.86
C LEU A 78 -11.09 4.43 7.79
N LEU A 79 -11.86 3.74 8.63
CA LEU A 79 -13.34 3.83 8.62
C LEU A 79 -13.84 5.22 9.02
N THR A 80 -13.04 5.96 9.80
CA THR A 80 -13.37 7.31 10.27
C THR A 80 -12.62 8.41 9.52
N GLY A 81 -11.68 8.03 8.65
CA GLY A 81 -10.91 8.94 7.82
C GLY A 81 -11.62 9.31 6.52
N SER A 82 -11.21 10.43 5.92
CA SER A 82 -11.73 10.89 4.61
C SER A 82 -10.77 10.62 3.44
N GLY A 83 -9.60 10.03 3.70
CA GLY A 83 -8.60 9.74 2.68
C GLY A 83 -9.02 8.62 1.73
N THR A 84 -8.69 8.75 0.45
CA THR A 84 -8.92 7.73 -0.59
C THR A 84 -7.69 7.59 -1.50
N GLY A 85 -7.48 6.41 -2.07
CA GLY A 85 -6.34 6.08 -2.91
C GLY A 85 -5.02 5.93 -2.15
N GLN A 86 -5.07 5.83 -0.81
CA GLN A 86 -3.89 5.76 0.02
C GLN A 86 -3.31 4.35 0.08
N ALA A 87 -2.00 4.26 0.29
CA ALA A 87 -1.32 3.05 0.71
C ALA A 87 -0.70 3.30 2.09
N LEU A 88 -1.32 2.79 3.15
CA LEU A 88 -0.89 2.99 4.53
C LEU A 88 0.13 1.92 4.95
N VAL A 89 1.36 2.33 5.21
CA VAL A 89 2.44 1.45 5.67
C VAL A 89 2.37 1.29 7.17
N CYS A 90 2.21 0.04 7.62
CA CYS A 90 2.19 -0.33 9.03
C CYS A 90 3.52 -1.03 9.35
N GLN A 91 4.23 -0.56 10.38
CA GLN A 91 5.49 -1.12 10.82
C GLN A 91 5.53 -1.15 12.36
N PRO A 92 6.20 -2.12 12.98
CA PRO A 92 6.31 -2.18 14.43
C PRO A 92 6.86 -0.88 15.03
N GLY A 93 6.28 -0.43 16.15
CA GLY A 93 6.80 0.70 16.92
C GLY A 93 6.56 2.08 16.31
N ARG A 94 5.69 2.23 15.31
CA ARG A 94 5.35 3.54 14.72
C ARG A 94 3.91 3.62 14.25
N GLU A 95 3.40 4.85 14.21
CA GLU A 95 2.13 5.15 13.58
C GLU A 95 2.16 4.78 12.09
N ALA A 96 1.02 4.34 11.57
CA ALA A 96 0.85 4.06 10.16
C ALA A 96 1.03 5.33 9.34
N VAL A 97 1.73 5.23 8.21
CA VAL A 97 1.99 6.39 7.35
C VAL A 97 1.52 6.15 5.93
N SER A 98 0.95 7.17 5.31
CA SER A 98 0.64 7.13 3.88
C SER A 98 1.92 7.15 3.06
N TYR A 99 2.16 6.08 2.31
CA TYR A 99 3.26 6.00 1.35
C TYR A 99 3.03 6.99 0.21
N ARG A 100 4.05 7.80 -0.10
CA ARG A 100 4.02 8.75 -1.22
C ARG A 100 4.74 8.15 -2.42
N PHE A 101 4.00 7.88 -3.48
CA PHE A 101 4.57 7.46 -4.76
C PHE A 101 5.29 8.63 -5.42
N ARG A 102 6.46 8.35 -5.99
CA ARG A 102 7.16 9.33 -6.82
C ARG A 102 6.50 9.38 -8.20
N ASN A 103 6.23 10.58 -8.69
CA ASN A 103 5.76 10.76 -10.05
C ASN A 103 6.86 10.42 -11.05
N VAL A 104 6.46 9.94 -12.23
CA VAL A 104 7.39 9.69 -13.33
C VAL A 104 7.70 11.04 -14.00
N PRO A 105 8.97 11.32 -14.36
CA PRO A 105 9.31 12.50 -15.14
C PRO A 105 8.45 12.59 -16.41
N GLY A 106 7.88 13.77 -16.66
CA GLY A 106 7.11 14.05 -17.88
C GLY A 106 8.01 14.16 -19.13
N PRO A 107 7.42 14.45 -20.30
CA PRO A 107 8.17 14.71 -21.52
C PRO A 107 9.22 15.81 -21.33
N ALA A 108 10.37 15.71 -22.01
CA ALA A 108 11.44 16.72 -21.92
C ALA A 108 10.99 18.13 -22.34
N SER A 109 9.95 18.23 -23.16
CA SER A 109 9.31 19.49 -23.56
C SER A 109 8.53 20.18 -22.42
N GLY A 110 8.30 19.49 -21.29
CA GLY A 110 7.48 19.98 -20.18
C GLY A 110 5.97 19.98 -20.48
N GLN A 111 5.55 19.46 -21.63
CA GLN A 111 4.13 19.40 -21.98
C GLN A 111 3.40 18.37 -21.11
N ALA A 112 2.28 18.80 -20.53
CA ALA A 112 1.34 17.91 -19.86
C ALA A 112 0.50 17.13 -20.89
N PRO A 113 0.04 15.91 -20.56
CA PRO A 113 -0.89 15.21 -21.44
C PRO A 113 -2.21 15.94 -21.63
N PRO A 114 -2.88 15.72 -22.78
CA PRO A 114 -4.19 16.29 -23.02
C PRO A 114 -5.18 15.98 -21.90
N ALA A 115 -5.96 16.97 -21.47
CA ALA A 115 -6.98 16.81 -20.43
C ALA A 115 -8.03 15.74 -20.77
N THR A 116 -8.26 15.48 -22.06
CA THR A 116 -9.16 14.42 -22.54
C THR A 116 -8.65 13.01 -22.24
N LEU A 117 -7.33 12.83 -22.11
CA LEU A 117 -6.67 11.59 -21.69
C LEU A 117 -6.38 11.56 -20.19
N SER A 118 -6.33 12.72 -19.54
CA SER A 118 -6.15 12.87 -18.09
C SER A 118 -7.50 13.00 -17.38
N LYS A 119 -8.24 11.90 -17.26
CA LYS A 119 -9.37 11.84 -16.33
C LYS A 119 -8.81 11.73 -14.91
N ASN A 120 -8.92 12.81 -14.14
CA ASN A 120 -8.58 12.89 -12.70
C ASN A 120 -7.10 13.13 -12.35
N GLY A 121 -6.42 13.99 -13.10
CA GLY A 121 -5.14 14.57 -12.64
C GLY A 121 -3.93 13.65 -12.76
N TRP A 122 -3.95 12.73 -13.73
CA TRP A 122 -2.75 11.99 -14.11
C TRP A 122 -1.90 12.88 -15.01
N VAL A 123 -0.97 13.63 -14.41
CA VAL A 123 0.51 13.71 -14.61
C VAL A 123 1.07 14.69 -13.57
#